data_AF-A0A0B1S8F6-F1
#
_entry.id   AF-A0A0B1S8F6-F1
#
_cell.length_a   1.000
_cell.length_b   1.000
_cell.length_c   1.000
_cell.angle_alpha   90.00
_cell.angle_beta   90.00
_cell.angle_gamma   90.00
#
_symmetry.space_group_name_H-M   'P 1'
#
loop_
_entity.id
_entity.type
_entity.pdbx_description
1 polymer ?
#
loop_
_entity_poly.entity_id
_entity_poly.type
_entity_poly.pdbx_seq_one_letter_code
_entity_poly.pdbx_strand_id
1 'polypeptide(L)'
;VIEAANIPASIAATSTVYLEFISGIVGEPNNPSYIPGHMSSTGDHMSFMDRIRNTIETTLGPQFYLNAYRKEVQAIRSKMGPNFKGYEVKLKPTLGD
;
A
#
# COMPACT_ATOMS: atom_id res chain seq x y z
N VAL A 1 16.30 27.24 1.73
CA VAL A 1 17.22 26.76 2.79
C VAL A 1 18.33 25.89 2.21
N ILE A 2 18.05 24.80 1.49
CA ILE A 2 19.09 23.90 0.91
C ILE A 2 19.97 24.60 -0.12
N GLU A 3 19.36 25.35 -1.06
CA GLU A 3 20.09 26.14 -2.07
C GLU A 3 20.96 27.25 -1.44
N ALA A 4 20.43 27.94 -0.42
CA ALA A 4 21.15 28.97 0.33
C ALA A 4 22.32 28.41 1.18
N ALA A 5 22.30 27.12 1.51
CA ALA A 5 23.35 26.45 2.29
C ALA A 5 24.44 25.80 1.42
N ASN A 6 24.36 25.93 0.08
CA ASN A 6 25.30 25.35 -0.88
C ASN A 6 25.50 23.83 -0.72
N ILE A 7 24.48 23.12 -0.23
CA ILE A 7 24.50 21.67 -0.06
C ILE A 7 24.10 21.03 -1.40
N PRO A 8 24.88 20.07 -1.95
CA PRO A 8 24.52 19.39 -3.18
C PRO A 8 23.15 18.72 -3.03
N ALA A 9 22.17 19.18 -3.81
CA ALA A 9 20.84 18.59 -3.83
C ALA A 9 20.88 17.33 -4.70
N SER A 10 20.86 16.16 -4.07
CA SER A 10 20.71 14.87 -4.75
C SER A 10 19.27 14.37 -4.56
N ILE A 11 18.60 14.04 -5.67
CA ILE A 11 17.30 13.38 -5.64
C ILE A 11 17.54 11.90 -5.94
N ALA A 12 17.21 11.03 -4.99
CA ALA A 12 17.20 9.59 -5.23
C ALA A 12 15.96 9.24 -6.06
N ALA A 13 16.16 8.86 -7.32
CA ALA A 13 15.12 8.30 -8.16
C ALA A 13 15.10 6.78 -8.00
N THR A 14 13.99 6.22 -7.53
CA THR A 14 13.79 4.76 -7.44
C THR A 14 12.85 4.33 -8.54
N SER A 15 13.24 3.34 -9.35
CA SER A 15 12.39 2.74 -10.39
C SER A 15 11.69 1.45 -9.94
N THR A 16 11.70 1.17 -8.63
CA THR A 16 10.99 0.04 -8.06
C THR A 16 9.50 0.35 -7.96
N VAL A 17 8.66 -0.53 -8.49
CA VAL A 17 7.22 -0.49 -8.27
C VAL A 17 6.90 -0.75 -6.81
N TYR A 18 6.09 0.12 -6.22
CA TYR A 18 5.53 -0.12 -4.90
C TYR A 18 4.62 -1.35 -4.95
N LEU A 19 4.39 -1.96 -3.79
CA LEU A 19 3.21 -2.80 -3.64
C LEU A 19 1.97 -1.97 -4.01
N GLU A 20 1.10 -2.54 -4.85
CA GLU A 20 -0.19 -2.00 -5.29
C GLU A 20 -0.93 -1.20 -4.19
N PHE A 21 -0.92 -1.74 -2.97
CA PHE A 21 -1.62 -1.18 -1.82
C PHE A 21 -1.03 0.17 -1.38
N ILE A 22 0.29 0.32 -1.47
CA ILE A 22 0.99 1.57 -1.12
C ILE A 22 0.77 2.62 -2.21
N SER A 23 0.75 2.21 -3.48
CA SER A 23 0.45 3.10 -4.62
C SER A 23 -0.88 3.84 -4.43
N GLY A 24 -1.93 3.13 -3.99
CA GLY A 24 -3.22 3.72 -3.66
C GLY A 24 -3.20 4.72 -2.50
N ILE A 25 -2.29 4.55 -1.51
CA ILE A 25 -2.13 5.49 -0.39
C ILE A 25 -1.44 6.78 -0.86
N VAL A 26 -0.46 6.66 -1.75
CA VAL A 26 0.29 7.79 -2.33
C VAL A 26 -0.56 8.55 -3.37
N GLY A 27 -1.66 7.96 -3.83
CA GLY A 27 -2.52 8.53 -4.86
C GLY A 27 -2.01 8.29 -6.28
N GLU A 28 -1.13 7.30 -6.46
CA GLU A 28 -0.65 6.88 -7.76
C GLU A 28 -1.71 5.96 -8.44
N PRO A 29 -1.99 6.15 -9.74
CA PRO A 29 -2.99 5.35 -10.43
C PRO A 29 -2.50 3.91 -10.62
N ASN A 30 -3.12 2.99 -9.89
CA ASN A 30 -2.84 1.57 -10.02
C ASN A 30 -4.00 0.84 -10.73
N ASN A 31 -3.93 0.76 -12.07
CA ASN A 31 -5.00 0.15 -12.87
C ASN A 31 -4.73 -1.36 -13.09
N PRO A 32 -5.64 -2.24 -12.66
CA PRO A 32 -5.47 -3.69 -12.77
C PRO A 32 -5.52 -4.21 -14.21
N SER A 33 -5.86 -3.37 -15.18
CA SER A 33 -5.80 -3.77 -16.58
C SER A 33 -4.37 -3.98 -17.06
N TYR A 34 -3.36 -3.27 -16.56
CA TYR A 34 -1.98 -3.40 -17.04
C TYR A 34 -0.94 -3.54 -15.92
N ILE A 35 -1.33 -3.36 -14.66
CA ILE A 35 -0.47 -3.62 -13.51
C ILE A 35 -0.92 -4.92 -12.86
N PRO A 36 -0.06 -5.96 -12.79
CA PRO A 36 -0.40 -7.17 -12.08
C PRO A 36 -0.49 -6.87 -10.58
N GLY A 37 -1.57 -7.32 -9.96
CA GLY A 37 -1.79 -7.20 -8.54
C GLY A 37 -0.83 -8.09 -7.77
N HIS A 38 -0.64 -7.81 -6.48
CA HIS A 38 0.32 -8.55 -5.64
C HIS A 38 0.07 -10.06 -5.60
N MET A 39 -1.20 -10.46 -5.73
CA MET A 39 -1.63 -11.86 -5.71
C MET A 39 -1.71 -12.50 -7.10
N SER A 40 -1.36 -11.75 -8.15
CA SER A 40 -1.47 -12.24 -9.51
C SER A 40 -0.29 -13.10 -9.90
N SER A 41 -0.57 -14.17 -10.64
CA SER A 41 0.46 -15.06 -11.21
C SER A 41 0.94 -14.60 -12.59
N THR A 42 0.35 -13.54 -13.12
CA THR A 42 0.69 -12.95 -14.42
C THR A 42 1.64 -11.77 -14.27
N GLY A 43 2.54 -11.59 -15.24
CA GLY A 43 3.43 -10.43 -15.31
C GLY A 43 2.86 -9.29 -16.17
N ASP A 44 3.75 -8.53 -16.82
CA ASP A 44 3.41 -7.36 -17.65
C ASP A 44 2.56 -7.71 -18.89
N HIS A 45 2.56 -8.97 -19.29
CA HIS A 45 1.72 -9.49 -20.37
C HIS A 45 0.51 -10.24 -19.82
N MET A 46 -0.67 -9.62 -19.92
CA MET A 46 -1.95 -10.20 -19.55
C MET A 46 -2.92 -10.27 -20.73
N SER A 47 -3.50 -11.45 -20.95
CA SER A 47 -4.66 -11.60 -21.85
C SER A 47 -5.91 -10.97 -21.25
N PHE A 48 -6.98 -10.80 -22.03
CA PHE A 48 -8.23 -10.21 -21.54
C PHE A 48 -8.79 -10.93 -20.29
N MET A 49 -8.76 -12.27 -20.28
CA MET A 49 -9.25 -13.05 -19.13
C MET A 49 -8.33 -12.93 -17.92
N ASP A 50 -7.02 -12.76 -18.14
CA ASP A 50 -6.07 -12.55 -17.06
C ASP A 50 -6.29 -11.17 -16.42
N ARG A 51 -6.61 -10.14 -17.20
CA ARG A 51 -6.96 -8.81 -16.68
C ARG A 51 -8.22 -8.85 -15.82
N ILE A 52 -9.21 -9.67 -16.18
CA ILE A 52 -10.41 -9.86 -15.36
C ILE A 52 -10.05 -10.52 -14.03
N ARG A 53 -9.26 -11.61 -14.05
CA ARG A 53 -8.81 -12.28 -12.83
C ARG A 53 -8.00 -11.33 -11.95
N ASN A 54 -7.05 -10.63 -12.55
CA ASN A 54 -6.23 -9.64 -11.87
C ASN A 54 -7.06 -8.54 -11.22
N THR A 55 -8.12 -8.07 -11.89
CA THR A 55 -9.05 -7.07 -11.31
C THR A 55 -9.75 -7.62 -10.06
N ILE A 56 -10.18 -8.87 -10.09
CA ILE A 56 -10.81 -9.53 -8.93
C ILE A 56 -9.79 -9.68 -7.79
N GLU A 57 -8.57 -10.13 -8.10
CA GLU A 57 -7.47 -10.29 -7.13
C GLU A 57 -7.07 -8.96 -6.49
N THR A 58 -6.92 -7.90 -7.28
CA THR A 58 -6.60 -6.52 -6.84
C THR A 58 -7.72 -5.95 -5.96
N THR A 59 -8.98 -6.32 -6.21
CA THR A 59 -10.12 -5.82 -5.43
C THR A 59 -10.30 -6.58 -4.10
N LEU A 60 -10.13 -7.90 -4.11
CA LEU A 60 -10.37 -8.76 -2.93
C LEU A 60 -9.14 -8.97 -2.06
N GLY A 61 -7.94 -8.97 -2.65
CA GLY A 61 -6.67 -9.17 -1.97
C GLY A 61 -6.45 -8.23 -0.79
N PRO A 62 -6.60 -6.90 -0.95
CA PRO A 62 -6.45 -5.95 0.14
C PRO A 62 -7.36 -6.24 1.33
N GLN A 63 -8.60 -6.69 1.09
CA GLN A 63 -9.54 -7.04 2.17
C GLN A 63 -9.05 -8.25 2.97
N PHE A 64 -8.47 -9.25 2.30
CA PHE A 64 -7.88 -10.39 2.98
C PHE A 64 -6.75 -9.98 3.91
N TYR A 65 -5.80 -9.15 3.44
CA TYR A 65 -4.67 -8.69 4.24
C TYR A 65 -5.11 -7.81 5.42
N LEU A 66 -6.03 -6.88 5.20
CA LEU A 66 -6.57 -6.04 6.27
C LEU A 66 -7.26 -6.88 7.34
N ASN A 67 -7.98 -7.93 6.95
CA ASN A 67 -8.62 -8.85 7.89
C ASN A 67 -7.60 -9.70 8.67
N ALA A 68 -6.56 -10.19 8.00
CA ALA A 68 -5.46 -10.90 8.66
C ALA A 68 -4.76 -9.99 9.68
N TYR A 69 -4.43 -8.76 9.28
CA TYR A 69 -3.84 -7.75 10.16
C TYR A 69 -4.73 -7.43 11.37
N ARG A 70 -6.03 -7.22 11.17
CA ARG A 70 -6.98 -6.97 12.28
C ARG A 70 -6.98 -8.10 13.30
N LYS A 71 -6.96 -9.36 12.83
CA LYS A 71 -6.88 -10.55 13.70
C LYS A 71 -5.55 -10.62 14.44
N GLU A 72 -4.45 -10.30 13.77
CA GLU A 72 -3.12 -10.25 14.39
C GLU A 72 -3.07 -9.21 15.51
N VAL A 73 -3.53 -7.99 15.26
CA VAL A 73 -3.61 -6.92 16.26
C VAL A 73 -4.49 -7.32 17.45
N GLN A 74 -5.61 -8.00 17.19
CA GLN A 74 -6.48 -8.53 18.25
C GLN A 74 -5.74 -9.56 19.11
N ALA A 75 -5.00 -10.48 18.50
CA ALA A 75 -4.21 -11.49 19.20
C ALA A 75 -3.03 -10.88 19.98
N ILE A 76 -2.42 -9.81 19.48
CA ILE A 76 -1.36 -9.09 20.21
C ILE A 76 -1.95 -8.36 21.41
N ARG A 77 -3.09 -7.67 21.25
CA ARG A 77 -3.78 -6.97 22.34
C ARG A 77 -4.23 -7.90 23.46
N SER A 78 -4.62 -9.14 23.13
CA SER A 78 -5.01 -10.11 24.15
C SER A 78 -3.82 -10.56 25.01
N LYS A 79 -2.59 -10.53 24.49
CA LYS A 79 -1.38 -10.94 25.21
C LYS A 79 -0.62 -9.78 25.87
N MET A 80 -0.49 -8.64 25.21
CA MET A 80 0.31 -7.49 25.67
C MET A 80 -0.51 -6.40 26.35
N GLY A 81 -1.83 -6.56 26.42
CA GLY A 81 -2.77 -5.60 26.98
C GLY A 81 -3.38 -4.64 25.93
N PRO A 82 -4.50 -3.98 26.28
CA PRO A 82 -5.30 -3.18 25.34
C PRO A 82 -4.60 -1.91 24.83
N ASN A 83 -3.46 -1.54 25.41
CA ASN A 83 -2.71 -0.33 25.07
C ASN A 83 -1.88 -0.45 23.77
N PHE A 84 -1.87 -1.62 23.10
CA PHE A 84 -1.20 -1.76 21.81
C PHE A 84 -1.92 -0.96 20.72
N LYS A 85 -1.30 0.15 20.31
CA LYS A 85 -1.79 1.06 19.28
C LYS A 85 -1.53 0.47 17.90
N GLY A 86 -2.60 0.17 17.15
CA GLY A 86 -2.50 -0.20 15.73
C GLY A 86 -2.28 1.04 14.84
N TYR A 87 -2.05 0.83 13.55
CA TYR A 87 -1.87 1.92 12.57
C TYR A 87 -3.04 2.92 12.53
N GLU A 88 -4.25 2.46 12.86
CA GLU A 88 -5.48 3.28 12.93
C GLU A 88 -5.38 4.46 13.90
N VAL A 89 -4.47 4.42 14.87
CA VAL A 89 -4.32 5.46 15.91
C VAL A 89 -3.50 6.66 15.43
N LYS A 90 -2.91 6.66 14.23
CA LYS A 90 -2.02 7.74 13.75
C LYS A 90 -2.32 8.32 12.36
N LEU A 91 -3.57 8.34 11.90
CA LEU A 91 -3.93 9.10 10.70
C LEU A 91 -5.24 9.88 10.88
N LYS A 92 -5.30 10.73 11.93
CA LYS A 92 -6.10 11.94 11.78
C LYS A 92 -5.25 12.89 10.95
N PRO A 93 -5.61 13.21 9.68
CA PRO A 93 -5.07 14.41 9.08
C PRO A 93 -5.51 15.55 10.00
N THR A 94 -4.55 16.30 10.53
CA THR A 94 -4.80 17.64 11.04
C THR A 94 -5.18 18.48 9.82
N LEU A 95 -6.41 18.32 9.35
CA LEU A 95 -7.02 19.21 8.38
C LEU A 95 -7.44 20.44 9.20
N GLY A 96 -6.77 21.55 8.88
CA GLY A 96 -6.81 22.88 9.49
C GLY A 96 -7.96 23.23 10.42
N ASP A 97 -7.57 23.79 11.57
CA ASP A 97 -8.21 25.01 12.06
C ASP A 97 -8.03 26.15 11.03
#